data_AF-Q9EXJ1-F1
#
_entry.id   AF-Q9EXJ1-F1
#
_cell.length_a   1.000
_cell.length_b   1.000
_cell.length_c   1.000
_cell.angle_alpha   90.00
_cell.angle_beta   90.00
_cell.angle_gamma   90.00
#
_symmetry.space_group_name_H-M   'P 1'
#
loop_
_entity.id
_entity.type
_entity.pdbx_description
1 polymer ?
#
loop_
_entity_poly.entity_id
_entity_poly.type
_entity_poly.pdbx_seq_one_letter_code
_entity_poly.pdbx_strand_id
1 'polypeptide(L)' 'MFQLSVQDIHPGQQAGNKEEAIRQVAAALVSAGNVADGYVNGMLAREQQTSTFLGNGIAI' A
#
# COMPACT_ATOMS: atom_id res chain seq x y z
N MET A 1 2.67 -5.38 -19.91
CA MET A 1 2.30 -3.95 -19.97
C MET A 1 1.73 -3.60 -18.61
N PHE A 2 2.23 -2.55 -17.95
CA PHE A 2 1.66 -2.09 -16.68
C PHE A 2 0.39 -1.30 -16.96
N GLN A 3 -0.69 -1.61 -16.25
CA GLN A 3 -2.00 -1.02 -16.45
C GLN A 3 -2.47 -0.41 -15.14
N LEU A 4 -2.91 0.84 -15.19
CA LEU A 4 -3.58 1.51 -14.09
C LEU A 4 -5.06 1.63 -14.47
N SER A 5 -5.94 1.15 -13.62
CA SER A 5 -7.39 1.26 -13.79
C SER A 5 -7.98 2.09 -12.65
N VAL A 6 -9.18 2.66 -12.85
CA VAL A 6 -9.80 3.55 -11.86
C VAL A 6 -10.07 2.83 -10.53
N GLN A 7 -10.33 1.51 -10.56
CA GLN A 7 -10.47 0.65 -9.38
C GLN A 7 -9.20 0.54 -8.53
N ASP A 8 -8.02 0.86 -9.08
CA ASP A 8 -6.76 0.87 -8.36
C ASP A 8 -6.52 2.22 -7.64
N ILE A 9 -7.36 3.23 -7.89
CA ILE A 9 -7.22 4.59 -7.34
C ILE A 9 -8.27 4.81 -6.25
N HIS A 10 -7.80 5.02 -5.02
CA HIS A 10 -8.65 5.16 -3.83
C HIS A 10 -8.49 6.58 -3.26
N PRO A 11 -9.19 7.60 -3.82
CA PRO A 11 -9.07 8.97 -3.35
C PRO A 11 -9.76 9.18 -2.00
N GLY A 12 -9.32 10.21 -1.26
CA GLY A 12 -9.97 10.63 0.00
C GLY A 12 -9.80 9.66 1.18
N GLN A 13 -8.91 8.67 1.07
CA GLN A 13 -8.58 7.78 2.19
C GLN A 13 -7.84 8.56 3.29
N GLN A 14 -8.05 8.11 4.53
CA GLN A 14 -7.38 8.66 5.70
C GLN A 14 -6.77 7.51 6.51
N ALA A 15 -5.58 7.74 7.03
CA ALA A 15 -4.90 6.83 7.93
C ALA A 15 -4.27 7.67 9.05
N GLY A 16 -4.42 7.24 10.30
CA GLY A 16 -3.86 7.92 11.46
C GLY A 16 -2.34 7.75 11.57
N ASN A 17 -1.78 6.75 10.91
CA ASN A 17 -0.34 6.48 10.84
C ASN A 17 0.03 5.71 9.58
N LYS A 18 1.35 5.49 9.38
CA LYS A 18 1.87 4.78 8.22
C LYS A 18 1.47 3.31 8.19
N GLU A 19 1.39 2.64 9.34
CA GLU A 19 1.03 1.23 9.41
C GLU A 19 -0.41 1.01 8.95
N GLU A 20 -1.32 1.91 9.30
CA GLU A 20 -2.70 1.89 8.85
C GLU A 20 -2.80 2.12 7.34
N ALA A 21 -2.06 3.09 6.79
CA ALA A 21 -2.02 3.31 5.34
C ALA A 21 -1.50 2.06 4.59
N ILE A 22 -0.45 1.41 5.10
CA ILE A 22 0.10 0.17 4.54
C ILE A 22 -0.94 -0.95 4.57
N ARG A 23 -1.69 -1.10 5.67
CA ARG A 23 -2.76 -2.10 5.78
C ARG A 23 -3.89 -1.83 4.78
N GLN A 24 -4.27 -0.58 4.58
CA GLN A 24 -5.29 -0.20 3.59
C GLN A 24 -4.84 -0.55 2.16
N VAL A 25 -3.61 -0.20 1.79
CA VAL A 25 -3.04 -0.55 0.46
C VAL A 25 -2.95 -2.07 0.30
N ALA A 26 -2.47 -2.80 1.31
CA ALA A 26 -2.38 -4.25 1.24
C ALA A 26 -3.76 -4.91 1.05
N ALA A 27 -4.79 -4.42 1.74
CA ALA A 27 -6.16 -4.91 1.58
C ALA A 27 -6.70 -4.65 0.16
N ALA A 28 -6.44 -3.47 -0.40
CA ALA A 28 -6.82 -3.15 -1.79
C ALA A 28 -6.12 -4.08 -2.79
N LEU A 29 -4.83 -4.36 -2.59
CA LEU A 29 -4.06 -5.29 -3.44
C LEU A 29 -4.59 -6.73 -3.36
N VAL A 30 -4.95 -7.21 -2.16
CA VAL A 30 -5.57 -8.54 -1.99
C VAL A 30 -6.94 -8.57 -2.67
N SER A 31 -7.77 -7.55 -2.46
CA SER A 31 -9.10 -7.47 -3.08
C SER A 31 -9.04 -7.42 -4.61
N ALA A 32 -7.99 -6.85 -5.18
CA ALA A 32 -7.74 -6.82 -6.62
C ALA A 32 -7.16 -8.15 -7.17
N GLY A 33 -6.82 -9.10 -6.30
CA GLY A 33 -6.19 -10.37 -6.68
C GLY A 33 -4.71 -10.24 -7.07
N ASN A 34 -4.07 -9.11 -6.74
CA ASN A 34 -2.68 -8.84 -7.11
C ASN A 34 -1.67 -9.52 -6.18
N VAL A 35 -2.07 -9.78 -4.93
CA VAL A 35 -1.23 -10.41 -3.91
C VAL A 35 -2.04 -11.39 -3.06
N ALA A 36 -1.36 -12.33 -2.41
CA ALA A 36 -1.98 -13.28 -1.50
C ALA A 36 -2.29 -12.66 -0.13
N ASP A 37 -3.20 -13.31 0.61
CA ASP A 37 -3.42 -13.01 2.03
C ASP A 37 -2.10 -13.04 2.82
N GLY A 38 -1.97 -12.10 3.76
CA GLY A 38 -0.77 -11.96 4.58
C GLY A 38 0.37 -11.14 3.95
N TYR A 39 0.25 -10.69 2.69
CA TYR A 39 1.24 -9.82 2.04
C TYR A 39 1.56 -8.55 2.84
N VAL A 40 0.58 -8.04 3.59
CA VAL A 40 0.72 -6.91 4.52
C VAL A 40 1.90 -7.05 5.49
N ASN A 41 2.21 -8.28 5.93
CA ASN A 41 3.32 -8.53 6.85
C ASN A 41 4.67 -8.23 6.19
N GLY A 42 4.81 -8.57 4.90
CA GLY A 42 6.00 -8.25 4.11
C GLY A 42 6.15 -6.75 3.88
N MET A 43 5.04 -6.05 3.59
CA MET A 43 5.05 -4.59 3.43
C MET A 43 5.47 -3.87 4.72
N LEU A 44 4.92 -4.29 5.87
CA LEU A 44 5.30 -3.73 7.17
C LEU A 44 6.75 -4.02 7.54
N ALA A 45 7.24 -5.25 7.30
CA ALA A 45 8.63 -5.61 7.56
C ALA A 45 9.61 -4.79 6.72
N ARG A 46 9.27 -4.54 5.45
CA ARG A 46 10.09 -3.69 4.55
C ARG A 46 10.15 -2.24 5.04
N GLU A 47 9.01 -1.66 5.40
CA GLU A 47 8.94 -0.28 5.92
C GLU A 47 9.69 -0.12 7.25
N GLN A 48 9.80 -1.18 8.07
CA GLN A 48 10.60 -1.15 9.29
C GLN A 48 12.11 -1.17 9.02
N GLN A 49 12.56 -1.83 7.96
CA GLN A 49 13.98 -1.91 7.60
C GLN A 49 14.50 -0.59 7.01
N THR A 50 13.70 0.03 6.16
CA THR A 50 13.99 1.33 5.55
C THR A 50 12.68 2.01 5.21
N SER A 51 12.62 3.32 5.43
CA SER A 51 11.44 4.08 5.00
C SER A 51 11.31 4.00 3.49
N THR A 52 10.09 3.77 3.00
CA THR A 52 9.78 3.81 1.58
C THR A 52 9.33 5.19 1.11
N PHE A 53 9.39 6.20 1.97
CA PHE A 53 9.13 7.59 1.61
C PHE A 53 10.21 8.13 0.66
N LEU A 54 9.77 8.63 -0.50
CA LEU A 54 10.64 9.14 -1.56
C LEU A 54 10.74 10.67 -1.56
N GLY A 55 10.00 11.36 -0.68
CA GLY A 55 9.83 12.81 -0.72
C GLY A 55 8.53 13.25 -1.41
N ASN A 56 8.23 14.56 -1.36
CA ASN A 56 7.09 15.18 -2.04
C ASN A 56 5.72 14.52 -1.76
N GLY A 57 5.54 13.91 -0.57
CA GLY A 57 4.29 13.25 -0.19
C GLY A 57 4.09 11.87 -0.81
N ILE A 58 5.13 11.22 -1.33
CA ILE A 58 5.05 9.92 -2.02
C ILE A 58 5.81 8.84 -1.24
N ALA A 59 5.20 7.66 -1.09
CA ALA A 59 5.80 6.43 -0.54
C ALA A 59 5.40 5.21 -1.39
N ILE A 60 6.21 4.13 -1.36
CA ILE A 60 6.02 2.93 -2.21
C ILE A 60 6.12 1.58 -1.48
#